data_AF-A0A2P6PMR9-F1
#
_entry.id   AF-A0A2P6PMR9-F1
#
_cell.length_a   1.000
_cell.length_b   1.000
_cell.length_c   1.000
_cell.angle_alpha   90.00
_cell.angle_beta   90.00
_cell.angle_gamma   90.00
#
_symmetry.space_group_name_H-M   'P 1'
#
loop_
_entity.id
_entity.type
_entity.pdbx_description
1 polymer ?
#
loop_
_entity_poly.entity_id
_entity_poly.type
_entity_poly.pdbx_seq_one_letter_code
_entity_poly.pdbx_strand_id
1 'polypeptide(L)' 'MSHGSPTLSIDETIPARKFLQSWKQNGFPQKPNSILTISTHWEASVPIFNSIVGLNDTIYYFYSFPNSLYKLKYPAPRSP' A
#
# COMPACT_ATOMS: atom_id res chain seq x y z
N MET A 1 -0.93 9.32 -5.72
CA MET A 1 0.27 9.01 -4.92
C MET A 1 1.24 8.27 -5.83
N SER A 2 2.52 8.67 -5.90
CA SER A 2 3.51 7.88 -6.64
C SER A 2 3.77 6.56 -5.89
N HIS A 3 3.92 5.44 -6.61
CA HIS A 3 4.17 4.14 -5.97
C HIS A 3 5.59 4.04 -5.36
N GLY A 4 6.53 4.85 -5.85
CA GLY A 4 7.90 4.95 -5.29
C GLY A 4 8.70 3.64 -5.29
N SER A 5 9.84 3.68 -4.60
CA SER A 5 10.67 2.50 -4.30
C SER A 5 10.12 1.77 -3.07
N PRO A 6 10.21 0.43 -2.99
CA PRO A 6 9.88 -0.34 -1.79
C PRO A 6 10.55 0.16 -0.51
N THR A 7 11.76 0.74 -0.61
CA THR A 7 12.50 1.29 0.53
C THR A 7 11.75 2.39 1.29
N LEU A 8 10.79 3.07 0.64
CA LEU A 8 9.87 4.02 1.31
C LEU A 8 9.21 3.41 2.56
N SER A 9 9.02 2.09 2.58
CA SER A 9 8.36 1.36 3.67
C SER A 9 9.26 1.10 4.89
N ILE A 10 10.58 1.29 4.79
CA ILE A 10 11.53 0.98 5.88
C ILE A 10 12.55 2.09 6.16
N ASP A 11 12.78 3.00 5.21
CA ASP A 11 13.82 4.02 5.32
C ASP A 11 13.25 5.33 5.88
N GLU A 12 13.59 5.62 7.14
CA GLU A 12 13.17 6.81 7.89
C GLU A 12 13.82 8.11 7.39
N THR A 13 14.85 8.03 6.55
CA THR A 13 15.52 9.21 5.99
C THR A 13 14.75 9.80 4.81
N ILE A 14 13.85 9.03 4.18
CA ILE A 14 13.07 9.47 3.02
C ILE A 14 11.98 10.50 3.45
N PRO A 15 12.02 11.76 2.99
CA PRO A 15 11.05 12.78 3.40
C PRO A 15 9.59 12.43 3.08
N ALA A 16 9.36 11.76 1.94
CA ALA A 16 8.03 11.32 1.52
C ALA A 16 7.39 10.34 2.52
N ARG A 17 8.18 9.52 3.21
CA ARG A 17 7.68 8.59 4.25
C ARG A 17 7.05 9.36 5.40
N LYS A 18 7.77 10.36 5.93
CA LYS A 18 7.29 11.22 7.03
C LYS A 18 6.04 11.99 6.63
N PHE A 19 6.03 12.52 5.41
CA PHE A 19 4.85 13.19 4.84
C PHE A 19 3.63 12.26 4.81
N LEU A 20 3.76 11.04 4.28
CA LEU A 20 2.65 10.08 4.22
C LEU A 20 2.21 9.58 5.61
N GLN A 21 3.14 9.37 6.54
CA GLN A 21 2.81 9.02 7.93
C GLN A 21 2.00 10.12 8.62
N SER A 22 2.26 11.40 8.30
CA SER A 22 1.51 12.53 8.85
C SER A 22 0.02 12.50 8.47
N TRP A 23 -0.36 11.83 7.37
CA TRP A 23 -1.76 11.72 6.96
C TRP A 23 -2.63 10.96 7.96
N LYS A 24 -2.02 10.09 8.78
CA LYS A 24 -2.73 9.43 9.88
C LYS A 24 -3.33 10.44 10.88
N GLN A 25 -2.66 11.58 11.08
CA GLN A 25 -3.08 12.62 12.01
C GLN A 25 -3.82 13.76 11.29
N ASN A 26 -3.33 14.15 10.10
CA ASN A 26 -3.71 15.41 9.46
C ASN A 26 -4.41 15.24 8.11
N GLY A 27 -4.38 14.04 7.54
CA GLY A 27 -4.86 13.79 6.17
C GLY A 27 -6.35 13.50 6.10
N PHE A 28 -6.93 12.95 7.17
CA PHE A 28 -8.32 12.52 7.21
C PHE A 28 -8.98 12.94 8.53
N PRO A 29 -9.86 13.98 8.53
CA PRO A 29 -10.57 14.43 9.73
C PRO A 29 -11.44 13.34 10.36
N GLN A 30 -11.88 12.37 9.56
CA GLN A 30 -12.62 11.19 10.00
C GLN A 30 -11.97 9.95 9.39
N LYS A 31 -11.91 8.85 10.16
CA LYS A 31 -11.39 7.58 9.65
C LYS A 31 -12.32 7.07 8.54
N PRO A 32 -11.82 6.83 7.31
CA PRO A 32 -12.65 6.33 6.24
C PRO A 32 -13.12 4.90 6.55
N ASN A 33 -14.36 4.58 6.15
CA ASN A 33 -14.89 3.23 6.27
C ASN A 33 -14.26 2.26 5.26
N SER A 34 -13.79 2.77 4.11
CA SER A 34 -13.22 2.02 3.00
C SER A 34 -12.14 2.84 2.28
N ILE A 35 -11.24 2.17 1.57
CA ILE A 35 -10.24 2.81 0.68
C ILE A 35 -10.37 2.18 -0.71
N LEU A 36 -10.57 3.01 -1.75
CA LEU A 36 -10.47 2.60 -3.14
C LEU A 36 -9.05 2.85 -3.65
N THR A 37 -8.35 1.78 -4.02
CA THR A 37 -7.01 1.86 -4.61
C THR A 37 -7.07 1.62 -6.11
N ILE A 38 -6.56 2.57 -6.89
CA ILE A 38 -6.43 2.47 -8.36
C ILE A 38 -4.94 2.46 -8.68
N SER A 39 -4.48 1.43 -9.40
CA SER A 39 -3.07 1.22 -9.70
C SER A 39 -2.84 1.22 -11.21
N THR A 40 -1.80 1.93 -11.66
CA THR A 40 -1.35 1.90 -13.07
C THR A 40 -0.73 0.57 -13.47
N HIS A 41 -0.29 -0.22 -12.49
CA HIS A 41 0.30 -1.55 -12.70
C HIS A 41 -0.75 -2.68 -12.67
N TRP A 42 -2.02 -2.36 -12.42
CA TRP A 42 -3.12 -3.32 -12.55
C TRP A 42 -3.68 -3.25 -13.97
N GLU A 43 -3.16 -4.10 -14.83
CA GLU A 43 -3.54 -4.13 -16.24
C GLU A 43 -4.60 -5.21 -16.50
N ALA A 44 -5.66 -4.83 -17.22
CA ALA A 44 -6.71 -5.72 -17.67
C ALA A 44 -7.28 -5.23 -19.00
N SER A 45 -7.63 -6.15 -19.91
CA SER A 45 -8.19 -5.80 -21.23
C SER A 45 -9.58 -5.18 -21.16
N VAL A 46 -10.28 -5.35 -20.03
CA VAL A 46 -11.55 -4.73 -19.70
C VAL A 46 -11.47 -4.20 -18.25
N PRO A 47 -12.30 -3.22 -17.85
CA PRO A 47 -12.33 -2.78 -16.45
C PRO A 47 -12.66 -3.95 -15.51
N ILE A 48 -11.74 -4.24 -14.58
CA ILE A 48 -11.91 -5.28 -13.55
C ILE A 48 -11.85 -4.61 -12.18
N PHE A 49 -12.82 -4.96 -11.34
CA PHE A 49 -12.85 -4.58 -9.93
C PHE A 49 -12.63 -5.83 -9.09
N ASN A 50 -11.85 -5.71 -8.03
CA ASN A 50 -11.64 -6.82 -7.11
C ASN A 50 -12.24 -6.51 -5.74
N SER A 51 -13.07 -7.42 -5.24
CA SER A 51 -13.63 -7.42 -3.90
C SER A 51 -13.44 -8.81 -3.30
N ILE A 52 -12.27 -9.03 -2.72
CA ILE A 52 -11.77 -10.36 -2.38
C ILE A 52 -12.41 -10.86 -1.07
N VAL A 53 -13.00 -12.05 -1.06
CA VAL A 53 -13.49 -12.69 0.16
C VAL A 53 -12.30 -13.25 0.94
N GLY A 54 -12.01 -12.71 2.13
CA GLY A 54 -10.89 -13.14 2.99
C GLY A 54 -9.69 -12.20 3.00
N LEU A 55 -8.57 -12.66 3.57
CA LEU A 55 -7.30 -11.95 3.60
C LEU A 55 -6.47 -12.33 2.36
N ASN A 56 -5.82 -11.34 1.75
CA ASN A 56 -4.81 -11.60 0.74
C ASN A 56 -3.44 -11.71 1.38
N ASP A 57 -2.68 -12.71 0.93
CA ASP A 57 -1.27 -12.78 1.26
C ASP A 57 -0.52 -11.62 0.60
N THR A 58 0.48 -11.12 1.33
CA THR A 58 1.39 -10.12 0.79
C THR A 58 2.34 -10.80 -0.20
N ILE A 59 2.24 -10.40 -1.47
CA ILE A 59 3.14 -10.83 -2.54
C ILE A 59 4.26 -9.79 -2.67
N TYR A 60 5.52 -10.25 -2.66
CA TYR A 60 6.68 -9.38 -2.87
C TYR A 60 7.17 -9.53 -4.31
N TYR A 61 6.76 -8.60 -5.17
CA TYR A 61 7.19 -8.56 -6.58
C TYR A 61 8.31 -7.54 -6.80
N PHE A 62 9.44 -7.76 -6.13
CA PHE A 62 10.69 -7.01 -6.28
C PHE A 62 11.87 -7.85 -5.78
N TYR A 63 13.09 -7.52 -6.21
CA TYR A 63 14.30 -8.30 -5.94
C TYR A 63 15.48 -7.39 -5.54
N SER A 64 16.50 -7.98 -4.92
CA SER A 64 17.74 -7.27 -4.51
C SER A 64 17.56 -6.16 -3.48
N PHE A 65 16.45 -6.19 -2.74
CA PHE A 65 16.18 -5.29 -1.61
C PHE A 65 16.56 -5.92 -0.25
N PRO A 66 16.74 -5.13 0.82
CA PRO A 66 17.02 -5.64 2.16
C PRO A 66 16.01 -6.67 2.69
N ASN A 67 16.49 -7.66 3.45
CA ASN A 67 15.67 -8.73 4.03
C ASN A 67 14.52 -8.22 4.92
N SER A 68 14.64 -7.03 5.50
CA SER A 68 13.58 -6.41 6.31
C SER A 68 12.31 -6.13 5.50
N LEU A 69 12.42 -5.85 4.20
CA LEU A 69 11.25 -5.60 3.34
C LEU A 69 10.39 -6.85 3.16
N TYR A 70 11.00 -8.03 3.01
CA TYR A 70 10.26 -9.29 2.86
C TYR A 70 9.62 -9.79 4.16
N LYS A 71 9.87 -9.11 5.29
CA LYS A 71 9.18 -9.36 6.57
C LYS A 71 7.91 -8.51 6.73
N LEU A 72 7.71 -7.48 5.91
CA LEU A 72 6.55 -6.59 6.01
C LEU A 72 5.26 -7.27 5.54
N LYS A 73 4.29 -7.43 6.43
CA LYS A 73 2.96 -7.91 6.07
C LYS A 73 1.99 -6.75 5.86
N TYR A 74 1.13 -6.87 4.86
CA TYR A 74 0.04 -5.95 4.58
C TYR A 74 -1.33 -6.68 4.67
N PRO A 75 -1.79 -7.05 5.89
CA PRO A 75 -3.07 -7.70 6.10
C PRO A 75 -4.20 -6.65 6.13
N ALA A 76 -4.38 -5.90 5.05
CA ALA A 76 -5.38 -4.84 5.02
C ALA A 76 -6.79 -5.41 5.21
N PRO A 77 -7.58 -4.88 6.18
CA PRO A 77 -8.95 -5.33 6.39
C PRO A 77 -9.83 -4.90 5.21
N ARG A 78 -10.81 -5.74 4.90
CA ARG A 78 -11.76 -5.55 3.81
C ARG A 78 -12.74 -4.40 4.11
N SER A 79 -13.29 -3.79 3.06
CA SER A 79 -14.45 -2.90 3.19
C SER A 79 -15.21 -2.69 1.86
N PRO A 80 -16.52 -2.99 1.81
CA PRO A 80 -17.20 -3.98 2.64
C PRO A 80 -16.69 -5.38 2.32
#